data_AF-A0A9D8RKN4-F1
#
_entry.id   AF-A0A9D8RKN4-F1
#
_cell.length_a   1.000
_cell.length_b   1.000
_cell.length_c   1.000
_cell.angle_alpha   90.00
_cell.angle_beta   90.00
_cell.angle_gamma   90.00
#
_symmetry.space_group_name_H-M   'P 1'
#
loop_
_entity.id
_entity.type
_entity.pdbx_description
1 polymer ?
#
loop_
_entity_poly.entity_id
_entity_poly.type
_entity_poly.pdbx_seq_one_letter_code
_entity_poly.pdbx_strand_id
1 'polypeptide(L)'
;MPSEIIELLQSSGCSCVIRNGQTLRLCHQRGVKDLHELVHNEPELLRGASLADKVVGKGAAALMIVGGVRYIYAAVISRQAYALIQQYGIECEFGLLVEHIINRAGTDTCPVEKLCTQCATAEECLPLIDEFVKGLK
;
A
#
# COMPACT_ATOMS: atom_id res chain seq x y z
N MET A 1 -10.38 -12.38 -9.81
CA MET A 1 -9.63 -12.16 -11.07
C MET A 1 -8.92 -10.83 -10.92
N PRO A 2 -7.58 -10.78 -10.95
CA PRO A 2 -6.81 -9.54 -10.81
C PRO A 2 -7.25 -8.41 -11.75
N SER A 3 -7.79 -8.74 -12.92
CA SER A 3 -8.26 -7.77 -13.93
C SER A 3 -9.33 -6.80 -13.41
N GLU A 4 -10.32 -7.26 -12.62
CA GLU A 4 -11.42 -6.41 -12.15
C GLU A 4 -10.93 -5.24 -11.28
N ILE A 5 -10.08 -5.52 -10.29
CA ILE A 5 -9.57 -4.48 -9.38
C ILE A 5 -8.63 -3.51 -10.08
N ILE A 6 -7.91 -3.96 -11.12
CA ILE A 6 -7.03 -3.13 -11.94
C ILE A 6 -7.85 -2.19 -12.83
N GLU A 7 -8.88 -2.70 -13.51
CA GLU A 7 -9.80 -1.91 -14.33
C GLU A 7 -10.53 -0.85 -13.50
N LEU A 8 -11.00 -1.22 -12.30
CA LEU A 8 -11.62 -0.28 -11.37
C LEU A 8 -10.64 0.79 -10.90
N LEU A 9 -9.40 0.44 -10.58
CA LEU A 9 -8.37 1.41 -10.18
C LEU A 9 -8.12 2.46 -11.29
N GLN A 10 -8.14 2.02 -12.55
CA GLN A 10 -7.90 2.87 -13.72
C GLN A 10 -9.11 3.76 -14.07
N SER A 11 -10.33 3.29 -13.85
CA SER A 11 -11.56 3.97 -14.27
C SER A 11 -12.25 4.81 -13.20
N SER A 12 -12.09 4.49 -11.92
CA SER A 12 -12.89 5.09 -10.82
C SER A 12 -12.27 6.34 -10.17
N GLY A 13 -11.07 6.74 -10.57
CA GLY A 13 -10.36 7.88 -9.96
C GLY A 13 -9.88 7.63 -8.52
N CYS A 14 -10.11 6.44 -7.95
CA CYS A 14 -9.65 6.04 -6.61
C CYS A 14 -8.13 5.92 -6.52
N SER A 15 -7.55 5.88 -5.32
CA SER A 15 -6.13 5.62 -5.08
C SER A 15 -5.82 4.14 -4.91
N CYS A 16 -6.77 3.37 -4.38
CA CYS A 16 -6.63 1.93 -4.13
C CYS A 16 -8.00 1.23 -4.20
N VAL A 17 -8.01 -0.02 -4.63
CA VAL A 17 -9.17 -0.91 -4.70
C VAL A 17 -8.85 -2.19 -3.92
N ILE A 18 -9.74 -2.56 -3.00
CA ILE A 18 -9.59 -3.77 -2.18
C ILE A 18 -10.79 -4.68 -2.44
N ARG A 19 -10.49 -5.95 -2.76
CA ARG A 19 -11.49 -7.00 -2.98
C ARG A 19 -11.25 -8.15 -2.01
N ASN A 20 -12.24 -8.43 -1.18
CA ASN A 20 -12.26 -9.60 -0.31
C ASN A 20 -13.59 -10.33 -0.43
N GLY A 21 -13.57 -11.49 -1.10
CA GLY A 21 -14.80 -12.22 -1.45
C GLY A 21 -15.76 -11.37 -2.29
N GLN A 22 -16.94 -11.08 -1.74
CA GLN A 22 -17.97 -10.22 -2.37
C GLN A 22 -17.84 -8.74 -2.00
N THR A 23 -16.98 -8.39 -1.04
CA THR A 23 -16.79 -7.02 -0.57
C THR A 23 -15.80 -6.29 -1.47
N LEU A 24 -16.18 -5.08 -1.89
CA LEU A 24 -15.34 -4.16 -2.65
C LEU A 24 -15.21 -2.85 -1.87
N ARG A 25 -13.99 -2.35 -1.68
CA ARG A 25 -13.71 -1.04 -1.08
C ARG A 25 -12.87 -0.21 -2.04
N LEU A 26 -13.29 1.02 -2.25
CA LEU A 26 -12.53 2.04 -2.96
C LEU A 26 -11.96 3.01 -1.94
N CYS A 27 -10.68 3.31 -2.09
CA CYS A 27 -9.92 4.24 -1.27
C CYS A 27 -9.67 5.51 -2.08
N HIS A 28 -9.76 6.67 -1.45
CA HIS A 28 -9.63 7.97 -2.11
C HIS A 28 -8.75 8.95 -1.35
N GLN A 29 -8.36 8.62 -0.12
CA GLN A 29 -7.51 9.45 0.68
C GLN A 29 -6.07 9.44 0.16
N ARG A 30 -5.31 10.42 0.65
CA ARG A 30 -3.93 10.64 0.23
C ARG A 30 -2.98 9.82 1.08
N GLY A 31 -1.90 9.37 0.44
CA GLY A 31 -0.85 8.62 1.12
C GLY A 31 -1.39 7.30 1.68
N VAL A 32 -0.96 6.97 2.88
CA VAL A 32 -1.27 5.68 3.52
C VAL A 32 -2.51 5.71 4.41
N LYS A 33 -3.26 6.82 4.46
CA LYS A 33 -4.34 7.01 5.45
C LYS A 33 -5.43 5.94 5.37
N ASP A 34 -5.98 5.66 4.19
CA ASP A 34 -7.02 4.63 4.05
C ASP A 34 -6.51 3.26 4.50
N LEU A 35 -5.30 2.85 4.09
CA LEU A 35 -4.72 1.57 4.50
C LEU A 35 -4.46 1.52 6.01
N HIS A 36 -3.98 2.62 6.58
CA HIS A 36 -3.74 2.76 8.01
C HIS A 36 -5.03 2.61 8.81
N GLU A 37 -6.09 3.30 8.41
CA GLU A 37 -7.42 3.20 9.03
C GLU A 37 -7.97 1.77 8.94
N LEU A 38 -7.82 1.12 7.78
CA LEU A 38 -8.29 -0.26 7.57
C LEU A 38 -7.54 -1.26 8.45
N VAL A 39 -6.22 -1.15 8.58
CA VAL A 39 -5.43 -2.02 9.46
C VAL A 39 -5.90 -1.94 10.92
N HIS A 40 -6.32 -0.75 11.37
CA HIS A 40 -6.71 -0.53 12.76
C HIS A 40 -8.19 -0.83 13.05
N ASN A 41 -9.07 -0.50 12.10
CA ASN A 41 -10.51 -0.47 12.34
C ASN A 41 -11.28 -1.60 11.64
N GLU A 42 -10.76 -2.10 10.51
CA GLU A 42 -11.41 -3.12 9.67
C GLU A 42 -10.39 -4.18 9.16
N PRO A 43 -9.54 -4.79 10.03
CA PRO A 43 -8.45 -5.66 9.59
C PRO A 43 -8.93 -6.92 8.83
N GLU A 44 -10.14 -7.39 9.10
CA GLU A 44 -10.79 -8.48 8.38
C GLU A 44 -11.05 -8.17 6.91
N LEU A 45 -11.21 -6.89 6.54
CA LEU A 45 -11.36 -6.49 5.14
C LEU A 45 -10.07 -6.77 4.36
N LEU A 46 -8.91 -6.58 4.98
CA LEU A 46 -7.59 -6.76 4.34
C LEU A 46 -7.14 -8.22 4.35
N ARG A 47 -7.48 -8.99 5.38
CA ARG A 47 -7.00 -10.36 5.55
C ARG A 47 -7.47 -11.26 4.40
N GLY A 48 -6.52 -11.78 3.62
CA GLY A 48 -6.77 -12.61 2.45
C GLY A 48 -7.29 -11.84 1.22
N ALA A 49 -7.28 -10.50 1.26
CA ALA A 49 -7.78 -9.67 0.17
C ALA A 49 -6.81 -9.62 -1.01
N SER A 50 -7.37 -9.30 -2.18
CA SER A 50 -6.63 -8.83 -3.35
C SER A 50 -6.74 -7.32 -3.43
N LEU A 51 -5.62 -6.63 -3.64
CA LEU A 51 -5.53 -5.18 -3.58
C LEU A 51 -4.86 -4.65 -4.84
N ALA A 52 -5.38 -3.55 -5.41
CA ALA A 52 -4.75 -2.80 -6.48
C ALA A 52 -4.54 -1.35 -6.06
N ASP A 53 -3.30 -0.83 -6.13
CA ASP A 53 -2.95 0.53 -5.71
C ASP A 53 -2.21 1.26 -6.83
N LYS A 54 -2.40 2.58 -6.92
CA LYS A 54 -1.70 3.42 -7.89
C LYS A 54 -0.21 3.51 -7.58
N VAL A 55 0.16 3.65 -6.32
CA VAL A 55 1.56 3.90 -5.93
C VAL A 55 1.88 3.18 -4.62
N VAL A 56 2.67 2.10 -4.71
CA VAL A 56 3.09 1.32 -3.55
C VAL A 56 4.52 1.65 -3.17
N GLY A 57 4.65 2.45 -2.12
CA GLY A 57 5.90 2.64 -1.38
C GLY A 57 6.06 1.66 -0.22
N LYS A 58 7.22 1.65 0.44
CA LYS A 58 7.57 0.68 1.48
C LYS A 58 6.60 0.71 2.66
N GLY A 59 6.17 1.91 3.09
CA GLY A 59 5.20 2.02 4.17
C GLY A 59 3.80 1.54 3.79
N ALA A 60 3.37 1.75 2.54
CA ALA A 60 2.11 1.18 2.06
C ALA A 60 2.18 -0.35 2.00
N ALA A 61 3.28 -0.89 1.47
CA ALA A 61 3.54 -2.32 1.46
C ALA A 61 3.52 -2.93 2.86
N ALA A 62 4.12 -2.26 3.85
CA ALA A 62 4.10 -2.71 5.23
C ALA A 62 2.67 -2.83 5.79
N LEU A 63 1.80 -1.84 5.54
CA LEU A 63 0.40 -1.89 5.96
C LEU A 63 -0.37 -3.01 5.26
N MET A 64 -0.11 -3.25 3.97
CA MET A 64 -0.73 -4.35 3.21
C MET A 64 -0.31 -5.72 3.77
N ILE A 65 0.97 -5.87 4.11
CA ILE A 65 1.55 -7.08 4.71
C ILE A 65 0.93 -7.32 6.10
N VAL A 66 0.97 -6.33 6.99
CA VAL A 66 0.39 -6.42 8.34
C VAL A 66 -1.12 -6.68 8.27
N GLY A 67 -1.81 -6.09 7.30
CA GLY A 67 -3.22 -6.34 7.01
C GLY A 67 -3.53 -7.76 6.50
N GLY A 68 -2.51 -8.55 6.15
CA GLY A 68 -2.67 -9.92 5.67
C GLY A 68 -3.20 -10.01 4.23
N VAL A 69 -2.92 -9.01 3.40
CA VAL A 69 -3.25 -9.03 1.96
C VAL A 69 -2.51 -10.18 1.28
N ARG A 70 -3.18 -10.93 0.40
CA ARG A 70 -2.58 -12.09 -0.30
C ARG A 70 -2.07 -11.80 -1.71
N TYR A 71 -2.59 -10.74 -2.33
CA TYR A 71 -2.26 -10.35 -3.70
C TYR A 71 -2.23 -8.83 -3.82
N ILE A 72 -1.18 -8.28 -4.43
CA ILE A 72 -1.00 -6.85 -4.64
C ILE A 72 -0.73 -6.56 -6.11
N TYR A 73 -1.55 -5.71 -6.72
CA TYR A 73 -1.18 -5.01 -7.95
C TYR A 73 -0.75 -3.58 -7.62
N ALA A 74 0.37 -3.14 -8.18
CA ALA A 74 0.84 -1.77 -8.06
C ALA A 74 1.07 -1.14 -9.44
N ALA A 75 0.37 -0.05 -9.78
CA ALA A 75 0.67 0.63 -11.05
C ALA A 75 2.12 1.16 -11.07
N VAL A 76 2.57 1.71 -9.93
CA VAL A 76 3.97 2.05 -9.67
C VAL A 76 4.37 1.48 -8.31
N ILE A 77 5.55 0.86 -8.23
CA ILE A 77 6.10 0.30 -6.99
C ILE A 77 7.56 0.70 -6.81
N SER A 78 8.01 0.95 -5.57
CA SER A 78 9.43 1.16 -5.31
C SER A 78 10.19 -0.15 -5.08
N ARG A 79 11.51 -0.14 -5.34
CA ARG A 79 12.38 -1.31 -5.08
C ARG A 79 12.27 -1.82 -3.65
N GLN A 80 12.23 -0.91 -2.68
CA GLN A 80 12.14 -1.29 -1.27
C GLN A 80 10.79 -1.91 -0.93
N ALA A 81 9.69 -1.39 -1.50
CA ALA A 81 8.37 -1.97 -1.33
C ALA A 81 8.30 -3.39 -1.92
N TYR A 82 8.79 -3.56 -3.15
CA TYR A 82 8.78 -4.87 -3.81
C TYR A 82 9.64 -5.90 -3.06
N ALA A 83 10.84 -5.52 -2.61
CA ALA A 83 11.69 -6.39 -1.82
C ALA A 83 11.01 -6.84 -0.51
N LEU A 84 10.34 -5.92 0.19
CA LEU A 84 9.60 -6.23 1.40
C LEU A 84 8.43 -7.18 1.11
N ILE A 85 7.66 -6.97 0.04
CA ILE A 85 6.55 -7.85 -0.36
C ILE A 85 7.06 -9.27 -0.68
N GLN A 86 8.17 -9.38 -1.41
CA GLN A 86 8.80 -10.67 -1.74
C GLN A 86 9.28 -11.43 -0.50
N GLN A 87 9.83 -10.72 0.49
CA GLN A 87 10.26 -11.32 1.76
C GLN A 87 9.11 -12.02 2.51
N TYR A 88 7.88 -11.52 2.37
CA TYR A 88 6.68 -12.12 2.97
C TYR A 88 5.95 -13.10 2.05
N GLY A 89 6.48 -13.37 0.85
CA GLY A 89 5.92 -14.34 -0.09
C GLY A 89 4.55 -13.94 -0.64
N ILE A 90 4.23 -12.64 -0.66
CA ILE A 90 2.97 -12.13 -1.21
C ILE A 90 3.07 -12.03 -2.73
N GLU A 91 2.04 -12.54 -3.42
CA GLU A 91 1.95 -12.44 -4.88
C GLU A 91 1.81 -10.96 -5.28
N CYS A 92 2.67 -10.51 -6.19
CA CYS A 92 2.69 -9.12 -6.59
C CYS A 92 2.98 -8.91 -8.07
N GLU A 93 2.11 -8.15 -8.71
CA GLU A 93 2.27 -7.65 -10.06
C GLU A 93 2.41 -6.14 -10.06
N PHE A 94 3.15 -5.59 -11.02
CA PHE A 94 3.32 -4.16 -11.13
C PHE A 94 3.52 -3.67 -12.56
N GLY A 95 3.14 -2.43 -12.81
CA GLY A 95 3.37 -1.76 -14.08
C GLY A 95 4.78 -1.17 -14.21
N LEU A 96 5.21 -0.41 -13.20
CA LEU A 96 6.51 0.28 -13.20
C LEU A 96 7.23 0.10 -11.85
N LEU A 97 8.47 -0.39 -11.92
CA LEU A 97 9.39 -0.42 -10.79
C LEU A 97 10.27 0.83 -10.79
N VAL A 98 10.31 1.56 -9.68
CA VAL A 98 11.15 2.75 -9.48
C VAL A 98 12.08 2.59 -8.29
N GLU A 99 13.13 3.41 -8.21
CA GLU A 99 14.06 3.35 -7.07
C GLU A 99 13.37 3.74 -5.76
N HIS A 100 12.68 4.88 -5.76
CA HIS A 100 11.97 5.44 -4.61
C HIS A 100 10.68 6.13 -5.05
N ILE A 101 9.66 6.13 -4.19
CA ILE A 101 8.45 6.94 -4.42
C ILE A 101 8.75 8.41 -4.15
N ILE A 102 8.55 9.26 -5.15
CA ILE A 102 8.69 10.72 -5.03
C ILE A 102 7.43 11.32 -4.40
N ASN A 103 7.60 12.34 -3.56
CA ASN A 103 6.51 13.07 -2.95
C ASN A 103 5.63 13.74 -4.03
N ARG A 104 4.41 14.12 -3.65
CA ARG A 104 3.47 14.74 -4.59
C ARG A 104 3.97 16.07 -5.18
N ALA A 105 4.81 16.80 -4.45
CA ALA A 105 5.37 18.05 -4.92
C ALA A 105 6.44 17.84 -6.02
N GLY A 106 6.91 16.60 -6.22
CA GLY A 106 7.98 16.28 -7.17
C GLY A 106 9.36 16.75 -6.71
N THR A 107 9.51 17.12 -5.43
CA THR A 107 10.71 17.80 -4.94
C THR A 107 11.66 16.89 -4.19
N ASP A 108 11.17 15.78 -3.65
CA ASP A 108 11.92 14.91 -2.75
C ASP A 108 11.25 13.54 -2.61
N THR A 109 11.92 12.55 -2.02
CA THR A 109 11.32 11.25 -1.70
C THR A 109 10.15 11.40 -0.72
N CYS A 110 9.09 10.62 -0.92
CA CYS A 110 7.89 10.58 -0.10
C CYS A 110 8.26 10.45 1.40
N PRO A 111 7.64 11.25 2.30
CA PRO A 111 7.94 11.20 3.72
C PRO A 111 7.80 9.81 4.35
N VAL A 112 6.75 9.07 3.97
CA VAL A 112 6.50 7.72 4.49
C VAL A 112 7.53 6.72 3.95
N GLU A 113 7.96 6.88 2.70
CA GLU A 113 9.02 6.06 2.09
C GLU A 113 10.36 6.25 2.83
N LYS A 114 10.73 7.51 3.08
CA LYS A 114 11.94 7.86 3.86
C LYS A 114 11.87 7.28 5.26
N LEU A 115 10.74 7.48 5.93
CA LEU A 115 10.50 7.02 7.29
C LEU A 115 10.74 5.52 7.45
N CYS A 116 10.29 4.72 6.49
CA CYS A 116 10.38 3.27 6.55
C CYS A 116 11.72 2.72 6.00
N THR A 117 12.62 3.57 5.49
CA THR A 117 13.81 3.11 4.73
C THR A 117 14.70 2.16 5.55
N GLN A 118 14.89 2.41 6.84
CA GLN A 118 15.75 1.61 7.71
C GLN A 118 15.08 0.36 8.32
N CYS A 119 13.76 0.20 8.15
CA CYS A 119 13.03 -0.96 8.67
C CYS A 119 13.37 -2.22 7.85
N ALA A 120 13.66 -3.33 8.52
CA ALA A 120 13.84 -4.64 7.92
C ALA A 120 12.52 -5.40 7.75
N THR A 121 11.51 -5.10 8.57
CA THR A 121 10.21 -5.80 8.56
C THR A 121 9.04 -4.84 8.39
N ALA A 122 7.87 -5.39 8.04
CA ALA A 122 6.63 -4.64 7.96
C ALA A 122 6.18 -4.16 9.35
N GLU A 123 6.36 -4.99 10.37
CA GLU A 123 6.00 -4.69 11.75
C GLU A 123 6.84 -3.53 12.32
N GLU A 124 8.11 -3.41 11.94
CA GLU A 124 8.96 -2.28 12.31
C GLU A 124 8.51 -0.95 11.69
N CYS A 125 7.86 -1.00 10.52
CA CYS A 125 7.33 0.22 9.87
C CYS A 125 6.09 0.75 10.60
N LEU A 126 5.26 -0.14 11.17
CA LEU A 126 3.95 0.19 11.70
C LEU A 126 3.95 1.32 12.75
N PRO A 127 4.76 1.26 13.84
CA PRO A 127 4.75 2.32 14.84
C PRO A 127 5.19 3.68 14.27
N LEU A 128 6.11 3.69 13.31
CA LEU A 128 6.56 4.92 12.64
C LEU A 128 5.42 5.53 11.82
N ILE A 129 4.70 4.69 11.07
CA ILE A 129 3.55 5.11 10.28
C ILE A 129 2.44 5.64 11.19
N ASP A 130 2.17 4.98 12.32
CA ASP A 130 1.16 5.42 13.29
C ASP A 130 1.45 6.82 13.82
N GLU A 131 2.70 7.08 14.21
CA GLU A 131 3.13 8.40 14.66
C GLU A 131 3.02 9.45 13.55
N PHE A 132 3.44 9.10 12.33
CA PHE A 132 3.35 9.98 11.18
C PHE A 132 1.89 10.37 10.89
N VAL A 133 0.97 9.41 10.85
CA VAL A 133 -0.45 9.65 10.56
C VAL A 133 -1.11 10.47 11.69
N LYS A 134 -0.81 10.18 12.96
CA LYS A 134 -1.29 10.99 14.11
C LYS A 134 -0.81 12.44 14.06
N GLY A 135 0.35 12.70 13.45
CA GLY A 135 0.89 14.04 13.25
C GLY A 135 0.24 14.85 12.11
N LEU A 136 -0.52 14.19 11.21
CA LEU A 136 -1.23 14.84 10.12
C LEU A 136 -2.54 15.44 10.63
N LYS A 137 -2.46 16.63 11.22
CA LYS A 137 -3.64 17.46 11.54
C LYS A 137 -4.46 17.81 10.29
#